data_AF-A0A520IZE8-F1
#
_entry.id   AF-A0A520IZE8-F1
#
_cell.length_a   1.000
_cell.length_b   1.000
_cell.length_c   1.000
_cell.angle_alpha   90.00
_cell.angle_beta   90.00
_cell.angle_gamma   90.00
#
_symmetry.space_group_name_H-M   'P 1'
#
loop_
_entity.id
_entity.type
_entity.pdbx_description
1 polymer ?
#
loop_
_entity_poly.entity_id
_entity_poly.type
_entity_poly.pdbx_seq_one_letter_code
_entity_poly.pdbx_strand_id
1 'polypeptide(L)'
;MYLTALAISFASCSFLNANAQNAGVYLNDVSGYPLRIPSETDISGTPFLTKDWQLANVKLKNGKVYKNMKLKLNLLDHKFVFQGDANTIMGFTEAIESVTFDPTFLREKPMFFKDGFSGADIKPTEFLEVIILGLTQLLKKDNVTIKETKEYNSAITEKTYVTKPTYYLFKKDNTIIQLSLNKKDILSSLTDHTKEVESYINENKLNLKKEDDLMKLMSYYNS
;
A
#
# COMPACT_ATOMS: atom_id res chain seq x y z
N MET A 1 40.02 58.76 27.64
CA MET A 1 39.29 59.22 26.44
C MET A 1 38.91 57.97 25.64
N TYR A 2 37.60 57.67 25.65
CA TYR A 2 36.83 56.63 24.93
C TYR A 2 37.27 55.15 24.92
N LEU A 3 36.57 54.37 25.75
CA LEU A 3 36.38 52.93 25.65
C LEU A 3 35.20 52.68 24.70
N THR A 4 35.42 52.09 23.53
CA THR A 4 34.35 51.75 22.57
C THR A 4 33.75 50.40 22.93
N ALA A 5 32.50 50.39 23.40
CA ALA A 5 31.71 49.17 23.60
C ALA A 5 31.05 48.76 22.28
N LEU A 6 31.34 47.53 21.82
CA LEU A 6 30.74 46.92 20.64
C LEU A 6 29.44 46.22 21.08
N ALA A 7 28.28 46.77 20.72
CA ALA A 7 26.98 46.16 20.98
C ALA A 7 26.68 45.11 19.91
N ILE A 8 26.72 43.82 20.28
CA ILE A 8 26.29 42.72 19.42
C ILE A 8 24.78 42.56 19.62
N SER A 9 24.01 42.93 18.59
CA SER A 9 22.56 42.67 18.55
C SER A 9 22.32 41.20 18.24
N PHE A 10 21.83 40.45 19.22
CA PHE A 10 21.27 39.12 19.00
C PHE A 10 19.87 39.27 18.41
N ALA A 11 19.74 39.06 17.10
CA ALA A 11 18.44 38.88 16.47
C ALA A 11 17.89 37.50 16.87
N SER A 12 16.99 37.48 17.86
CA SER A 12 16.22 36.27 18.19
C SER A 12 15.23 35.99 17.06
N CYS A 13 15.59 35.06 16.18
CA CYS A 13 14.68 34.51 15.19
C CYS A 13 13.65 33.65 15.91
N SER A 14 12.48 34.21 16.20
CA SER A 14 11.35 33.48 16.76
C SER A 14 10.79 32.56 15.69
N PHE A 15 11.07 31.26 15.82
CA PHE A 15 10.42 30.21 15.04
C PHE A 15 8.91 30.25 15.35
N LEU A 16 8.12 30.66 14.35
CA LEU A 16 6.68 30.45 14.36
C LEU A 16 6.44 28.94 14.29
N ASN A 17 6.10 28.34 15.44
CA ASN A 17 5.50 27.01 15.47
C ASN A 17 4.13 27.12 14.78
N ALA A 18 4.06 26.74 13.52
CA ALA A 18 2.81 26.46 12.85
C ALA A 18 2.20 25.21 13.52
N ASN A 19 1.34 25.43 14.50
CA ASN A 19 0.43 24.40 14.99
C ASN A 19 -0.54 24.08 13.85
N ALA A 20 -0.17 23.13 12.99
CA ALA A 20 -1.11 22.49 12.09
C ALA A 20 -2.14 21.76 12.95
N GLN A 21 -3.29 22.39 13.18
CA GLN A 21 -4.44 21.75 13.78
C GLN A 21 -4.88 20.62 12.84
N ASN A 22 -4.46 19.39 13.14
CA ASN A 22 -5.02 18.19 12.52
C ASN A 22 -6.43 17.97 13.07
N ALA A 23 -7.38 18.79 12.63
CA ALA A 23 -8.81 18.49 12.76
C ALA A 23 -9.11 17.34 11.79
N GLY A 24 -9.23 16.12 12.33
CA GLY A 24 -9.73 15.00 11.54
C GLY A 24 -11.13 15.34 11.06
N VAL A 25 -11.36 15.29 9.75
CA VAL A 25 -12.67 15.59 9.18
C VAL A 25 -13.60 14.39 9.42
N TYR A 26 -14.82 14.66 9.89
CA TYR A 26 -15.85 13.64 10.11
C TYR A 26 -16.33 13.02 8.80
N LEU A 27 -16.81 11.76 8.87
CA LEU A 27 -17.25 10.97 7.72
C LEU A 27 -18.33 11.66 6.86
N ASN A 28 -19.17 12.50 7.49
CA ASN A 28 -20.29 13.19 6.84
C ASN A 28 -19.84 14.19 5.76
N ASP A 29 -18.56 14.58 5.75
CA ASP A 29 -18.01 15.51 4.76
C ASP A 29 -17.26 14.77 3.62
N VAL A 30 -17.32 13.44 3.55
CA VAL A 30 -16.70 12.66 2.48
C VAL A 30 -17.57 12.75 1.23
N SER A 31 -17.14 13.53 0.24
CA SER A 31 -17.80 13.57 -1.07
C SER A 31 -17.59 12.25 -1.81
N GLY A 32 -18.68 11.51 -2.02
CA GLY A 32 -18.66 10.23 -2.72
C GLY A 32 -19.83 10.08 -3.68
N TYR A 33 -19.78 9.02 -4.48
CA TYR A 33 -20.88 8.63 -5.35
C TYR A 33 -21.27 7.17 -5.07
N PRO A 34 -22.57 6.83 -5.11
CA PRO A 34 -23.00 5.47 -4.89
C PRO A 34 -22.45 4.54 -5.96
N LEU A 35 -21.93 3.40 -5.53
CA LEU A 35 -21.43 2.34 -6.38
C LEU A 35 -22.32 1.13 -6.26
N ARG A 36 -22.76 0.62 -7.41
CA ARG A 36 -23.29 -0.74 -7.52
C ARG A 36 -22.16 -1.65 -7.95
N ILE A 37 -21.65 -2.43 -7.03
CA ILE A 37 -20.69 -3.49 -7.34
C ILE A 37 -21.53 -4.69 -7.79
N PRO A 38 -21.37 -5.18 -9.03
CA PRO A 38 -22.10 -6.36 -9.49
C PRO A 38 -21.89 -7.50 -8.50
N SER A 39 -22.97 -8.00 -7.92
CA SER A 39 -22.93 -9.24 -7.17
C SER A 39 -22.95 -10.37 -8.20
N GLU A 40 -21.78 -10.92 -8.50
CA GLU A 40 -21.68 -12.18 -9.23
C GLU A 40 -22.04 -13.30 -8.25
N THR A 41 -23.35 -13.62 -8.15
CA THR A 41 -23.88 -14.61 -7.19
C THR A 41 -23.32 -16.01 -7.40
N ASP A 42 -22.74 -16.26 -8.57
CA ASP A 42 -22.29 -17.58 -9.02
C ASP A 42 -20.77 -17.75 -8.86
N ILE A 43 -20.09 -16.76 -8.27
CA ILE A 43 -18.65 -16.79 -8.03
C ILE A 43 -18.37 -16.81 -6.53
N SER A 44 -17.76 -17.90 -6.06
CA SER A 44 -17.31 -18.02 -4.68
C SER A 44 -16.13 -17.09 -4.36
N GLY A 45 -16.06 -16.61 -3.12
CA GLY A 45 -14.99 -15.74 -2.64
C GLY A 45 -15.35 -14.25 -2.69
N THR A 46 -14.35 -13.39 -2.87
CA THR A 46 -14.52 -11.93 -2.86
C THR A 46 -13.58 -11.28 -3.88
N PRO A 47 -14.05 -10.27 -4.64
CA PRO A 47 -13.18 -9.45 -5.48
C PRO A 47 -12.41 -8.40 -4.67
N PHE A 48 -12.71 -8.24 -3.38
CA PHE A 48 -12.02 -7.30 -2.50
C PHE A 48 -10.81 -7.93 -1.82
N LEU A 49 -9.82 -7.08 -1.50
CA LEU A 49 -8.64 -7.46 -0.71
C LEU A 49 -9.00 -8.19 0.59
N THR A 50 -10.04 -7.72 1.27
CA THR A 50 -10.58 -8.33 2.50
C THR A 50 -12.08 -8.58 2.36
N LYS A 51 -12.55 -9.69 2.95
CA LYS A 51 -13.97 -10.02 2.99
C LYS A 51 -14.77 -8.98 3.79
N ASP A 52 -14.23 -8.55 4.92
CA ASP A 52 -14.88 -7.60 5.83
C ASP A 52 -14.35 -6.19 5.63
N TRP A 53 -15.18 -5.20 5.95
CA TRP A 53 -14.79 -3.81 5.99
C TRP A 53 -13.69 -3.60 7.04
N GLN A 54 -12.64 -2.90 6.66
CA GLN A 54 -11.51 -2.60 7.57
C GLN A 54 -11.47 -1.11 7.87
N LEU A 55 -11.06 -0.76 9.09
CA LEU A 55 -10.82 0.63 9.44
C LEU A 55 -9.54 1.13 8.75
N ALA A 56 -9.63 2.33 8.20
CA ALA A 56 -8.53 2.96 7.50
C ALA A 56 -8.56 4.48 7.61
N ASN A 57 -7.38 5.07 7.46
CA ASN A 57 -7.18 6.50 7.29
C ASN A 57 -6.92 6.79 5.81
N VAL A 58 -7.58 7.82 5.27
CA VAL A 58 -7.47 8.23 3.87
C VAL A 58 -6.94 9.65 3.81
N LYS A 59 -5.85 9.85 3.08
CA LYS A 59 -5.35 11.18 2.72
C LYS A 59 -5.68 11.44 1.26
N LEU A 60 -6.36 12.54 0.96
CA LEU A 60 -6.66 12.99 -0.39
C LEU A 60 -5.52 13.88 -0.94
N LYS A 61 -5.41 13.96 -2.27
CA LYS A 61 -4.41 14.81 -2.95
C LYS A 61 -4.60 16.31 -2.68
N ASN A 62 -5.82 16.71 -2.30
CA ASN A 62 -6.11 18.08 -1.86
C ASN A 62 -5.68 18.36 -0.40
N GLY A 63 -5.07 17.39 0.29
CA GLY A 63 -4.56 17.51 1.66
C GLY A 63 -5.56 17.11 2.75
N LYS A 64 -6.84 16.90 2.41
CA LYS A 64 -7.86 16.48 3.38
C LYS A 64 -7.59 15.07 3.90
N VAL A 65 -7.75 14.87 5.20
CA VAL A 65 -7.56 13.58 5.87
C VAL A 65 -8.85 13.13 6.54
N TYR A 66 -9.28 11.92 6.22
CA TYR A 66 -10.35 11.22 6.90
C TYR A 66 -9.79 10.08 7.73
N LYS A 67 -10.31 9.89 8.94
CA LYS A 67 -9.82 8.88 9.87
C LYS A 67 -10.90 7.85 10.19
N ASN A 68 -10.47 6.64 10.54
CA ASN A 68 -11.34 5.55 11.01
C ASN A 68 -12.51 5.25 10.04
N MET A 69 -12.26 5.38 8.74
CA MET A 69 -13.25 5.08 7.72
C MET A 69 -13.30 3.56 7.49
N LYS A 70 -14.48 3.01 7.28
CA LYS A 70 -14.64 1.62 6.83
C LYS A 70 -14.39 1.54 5.33
N LEU A 71 -13.27 0.94 4.94
CA LEU A 71 -12.83 0.82 3.54
C LEU A 71 -12.70 -0.64 3.09
N LYS A 72 -12.76 -0.81 1.77
CA LYS A 72 -12.29 -1.98 1.05
C LYS A 72 -11.54 -1.54 -0.20
N LEU A 73 -10.58 -2.35 -0.63
CA LEU A 73 -9.97 -2.25 -1.96
C LEU A 73 -10.62 -3.28 -2.88
N ASN A 74 -11.28 -2.83 -3.93
CA ASN A 74 -11.77 -3.70 -5.00
C ASN A 74 -10.58 -4.06 -5.91
N LEU A 75 -10.26 -5.33 -6.05
CA LEU A 75 -9.11 -5.80 -6.85
C LEU A 75 -9.45 -5.96 -8.33
N LEU A 76 -10.73 -5.88 -8.73
CA LEU A 76 -11.12 -5.92 -10.16
C LEU A 76 -10.77 -4.63 -10.89
N ASP A 77 -10.96 -3.48 -10.23
CA ASP A 77 -10.68 -2.16 -10.80
C ASP A 77 -9.60 -1.39 -10.03
N HIS A 78 -9.01 -2.00 -8.99
CA HIS A 78 -8.01 -1.42 -8.10
C HIS A 78 -8.44 -0.09 -7.47
N LYS A 79 -9.72 0.05 -7.12
CA LYS A 79 -10.28 1.25 -6.48
C LYS A 79 -10.66 1.01 -5.02
N PHE A 80 -10.36 2.01 -4.21
CA PHE A 80 -10.90 2.08 -2.85
C PHE A 80 -12.36 2.46 -2.87
N VAL A 81 -13.14 1.76 -2.06
CA VAL A 81 -14.53 2.08 -1.75
C VAL A 81 -14.69 2.22 -0.24
N PHE A 82 -15.64 3.04 0.18
CA PHE A 82 -15.95 3.24 1.59
C PHE A 82 -17.42 2.93 1.88
N GLN A 83 -17.71 2.60 3.13
CA GLN A 83 -19.08 2.42 3.59
C GLN A 83 -19.68 3.78 3.94
N GLY A 84 -20.70 4.20 3.21
CA GLY A 84 -21.51 5.37 3.50
C GLY A 84 -22.70 5.06 4.40
N ASP A 85 -23.66 6.00 4.45
CA ASP A 85 -24.88 5.87 5.23
C ASP A 85 -25.70 4.65 4.82
N ALA A 86 -26.45 4.11 5.79
CA ALA A 86 -27.29 2.91 5.60
C ALA A 86 -26.56 1.73 4.93
N ASN A 87 -25.24 1.60 5.16
CA ASN A 87 -24.36 0.58 4.57
C ASN A 87 -24.21 0.65 3.05
N THR A 88 -24.46 1.81 2.43
CA THR A 88 -24.20 2.01 1.00
C THR A 88 -22.71 1.89 0.68
N ILE A 89 -22.40 1.35 -0.50
CA ILE A 89 -21.02 1.30 -1.01
C ILE A 89 -20.78 2.56 -1.83
N MET A 90 -19.74 3.31 -1.47
CA MET A 90 -19.44 4.61 -2.06
C MET A 90 -18.05 4.61 -2.69
N GLY A 91 -17.92 5.25 -3.85
CA GLY A 91 -16.63 5.60 -4.44
C GLY A 91 -16.20 7.02 -4.04
N PHE A 92 -14.90 7.28 -4.05
CA PHE A 92 -14.35 8.61 -3.80
C PHE A 92 -14.46 9.49 -5.05
N THR A 93 -14.99 10.71 -4.89
CA THR A 93 -14.99 11.71 -5.98
C THR A 93 -13.64 12.40 -6.11
N GLU A 94 -12.99 12.68 -4.98
CA GLU A 94 -11.68 13.28 -4.88
C GLU A 94 -10.57 12.24 -5.05
N ALA A 95 -9.44 12.66 -5.63
CA ALA A 95 -8.28 11.78 -5.79
C ALA A 95 -7.63 11.45 -4.44
N ILE A 96 -7.43 10.17 -4.18
CA ILE A 96 -6.71 9.67 -3.01
C ILE A 96 -5.20 9.83 -3.24
N GLU A 97 -4.47 10.27 -2.21
CA GLU A 97 -3.01 10.26 -2.17
C GLU A 97 -2.49 8.97 -1.53
N SER A 98 -3.07 8.58 -0.38
CA SER A 98 -2.69 7.36 0.32
C SER A 98 -3.79 6.83 1.23
N VAL A 99 -3.74 5.52 1.50
CA VAL A 99 -4.61 4.83 2.46
C VAL A 99 -3.76 4.05 3.45
N THR A 100 -4.10 4.13 4.74
CA THR A 100 -3.49 3.30 5.78
C THR A 100 -4.58 2.50 6.47
N PHE A 101 -4.60 1.18 6.28
CA PHE A 101 -5.45 0.31 7.07
C PHE A 101 -4.84 0.04 8.44
N ASP A 102 -5.70 0.03 9.45
CA ASP A 102 -5.29 -0.29 10.81
C ASP A 102 -4.89 -1.77 10.92
N PRO A 103 -4.00 -2.12 11.87
CA PRO A 103 -3.71 -3.50 12.20
C PRO A 103 -4.96 -4.29 12.56
N THR A 104 -4.94 -5.58 12.26
CA THR A 104 -6.00 -6.53 12.60
C THR A 104 -5.43 -7.70 13.41
N PHE A 105 -6.29 -8.53 14.00
CA PHE A 105 -5.84 -9.77 14.65
C PHE A 105 -5.08 -10.70 13.69
N LEU A 106 -5.39 -10.67 12.39
CA LEU A 106 -4.74 -11.50 11.37
C LEU A 106 -3.49 -10.84 10.77
N ARG A 107 -3.31 -9.53 10.96
CA ARG A 107 -2.19 -8.77 10.40
C ARG A 107 -1.78 -7.67 11.37
N GLU A 108 -0.72 -7.94 12.14
CA GLU A 108 -0.26 -7.08 13.23
C GLU A 108 0.29 -5.72 12.77
N LYS A 109 0.67 -5.61 11.48
CA LYS A 109 1.20 -4.36 10.90
C LYS A 109 0.13 -3.64 10.08
N PRO A 110 0.12 -2.29 10.10
CA PRO A 110 -0.76 -1.52 9.24
C PRO A 110 -0.40 -1.75 7.76
N MET A 111 -1.40 -1.70 6.89
CA MET A 111 -1.18 -1.78 5.44
C MET A 111 -1.18 -0.38 4.86
N PHE A 112 -0.08 0.03 4.25
CA PHE A 112 0.04 1.36 3.65
C PHE A 112 -0.02 1.26 2.13
N PHE A 113 -0.96 1.97 1.52
CA PHE A 113 -1.18 2.01 0.08
C PHE A 113 -0.94 3.41 -0.47
N LYS A 114 -0.26 3.49 -1.61
CA LYS A 114 0.01 4.74 -2.32
C LYS A 114 -0.03 4.55 -3.84
N ASP A 115 -0.44 5.58 -4.55
CA ASP A 115 -0.30 5.67 -6.00
C ASP A 115 0.97 6.46 -6.41
N GLY A 116 1.14 6.72 -7.70
CA GLY A 116 2.25 7.52 -8.24
C GLY A 116 3.45 6.70 -8.71
N PHE A 117 3.37 5.37 -8.65
CA PHE A 117 4.36 4.49 -9.26
C PHE A 117 4.03 4.28 -10.74
N SER A 118 5.05 4.25 -11.60
CA SER A 118 4.85 4.05 -13.05
C SER A 118 5.86 3.06 -13.59
N GLY A 119 5.37 2.05 -14.31
CA GLY A 119 6.19 1.01 -14.93
C GLY A 119 5.49 0.38 -16.12
N ALA A 120 6.08 -0.66 -16.70
CA ALA A 120 5.51 -1.34 -17.88
C ALA A 120 4.06 -1.80 -17.66
N ASP A 121 3.78 -2.36 -16.48
CA ASP A 121 2.47 -2.95 -16.13
C ASP A 121 1.76 -2.22 -14.98
N ILE A 122 2.23 -1.02 -14.61
CA ILE A 122 1.69 -0.23 -13.50
C ILE A 122 1.41 1.19 -13.97
N LYS A 123 0.15 1.60 -13.86
CA LYS A 123 -0.27 2.98 -14.14
C LYS A 123 -0.05 3.86 -12.90
N PRO A 124 0.27 5.17 -13.10
CA PRO A 124 0.45 6.12 -11.99
C PRO A 124 -0.73 6.24 -11.02
N THR A 125 -1.94 5.85 -11.43
CA THR A 125 -3.16 5.92 -10.63
C THR A 125 -3.46 4.62 -9.88
N GLU A 126 -2.69 3.56 -10.10
CA GLU A 126 -2.87 2.29 -9.41
C GLU A 126 -2.22 2.34 -8.02
N PHE A 127 -2.97 1.90 -7.01
CA PHE A 127 -2.47 1.80 -5.65
C PHE A 127 -1.70 0.50 -5.46
N LEU A 128 -0.50 0.63 -4.89
CA LEU A 128 0.33 -0.49 -4.45
C LEU A 128 0.48 -0.45 -2.93
N GLU A 129 0.54 -1.62 -2.32
CA GLU A 129 0.93 -1.72 -0.92
C GLU A 129 2.44 -1.50 -0.80
N VAL A 130 2.86 -0.56 0.05
CA VAL A 130 4.26 -0.33 0.39
C VAL A 130 4.60 -1.19 1.60
N ILE A 131 5.29 -2.31 1.36
CA ILE A 131 5.60 -3.32 2.38
C ILE A 131 6.83 -2.90 3.19
N ILE A 132 7.87 -2.39 2.52
CA ILE A 132 9.11 -1.89 3.12
C ILE A 132 9.45 -0.54 2.52
N LEU A 133 9.72 0.43 3.40
CA LEU A 133 10.26 1.75 3.05
C LEU A 133 11.80 1.70 3.02
N GLY A 134 12.42 2.60 2.26
CA GLY A 134 13.88 2.70 2.15
C GLY A 134 14.31 3.26 0.81
N LEU A 135 15.62 3.21 0.54
CA LEU A 135 16.18 3.57 -0.78
C LEU A 135 15.70 2.61 -1.88
N THR A 136 15.47 1.35 -1.52
CA THR A 136 14.80 0.37 -2.36
C THR A 136 13.55 -0.12 -1.65
N GLN A 137 12.38 0.35 -2.09
CA GLN A 137 11.10 -0.02 -1.50
C GLN A 137 10.64 -1.38 -2.04
N LEU A 138 10.04 -2.19 -1.17
CA LEU A 138 9.31 -3.39 -1.57
C LEU A 138 7.83 -3.04 -1.68
N LEU A 139 7.26 -3.24 -2.86
CA LEU A 139 5.85 -2.98 -3.15
C LEU A 139 5.12 -4.28 -3.49
N LYS A 140 3.80 -4.30 -3.26
CA LYS A 140 2.93 -5.43 -3.58
C LYS A 140 1.65 -4.97 -4.26
N LYS A 141 1.23 -5.73 -5.28
CA LYS A 141 -0.06 -5.63 -5.97
C LYS A 141 -0.80 -6.97 -5.84
N ASP A 142 -1.89 -7.00 -5.09
CA ASP A 142 -2.78 -8.17 -5.08
C ASP A 142 -3.70 -8.12 -6.31
N ASN A 143 -3.64 -9.15 -7.16
CA ASN A 143 -4.48 -9.25 -8.35
C ASN A 143 -5.51 -10.35 -8.15
N VAL A 144 -6.75 -10.10 -8.51
CA VAL A 144 -7.81 -11.12 -8.46
C VAL A 144 -8.11 -11.67 -9.85
N THR A 145 -8.28 -12.98 -9.95
CA THR A 145 -8.72 -13.67 -11.18
C THR A 145 -9.84 -14.63 -10.85
N ILE A 146 -10.70 -14.93 -11.82
CA ILE A 146 -11.72 -15.98 -11.68
C ILE A 146 -11.12 -17.30 -12.16
N LYS A 147 -11.06 -18.28 -11.28
CA LYS A 147 -10.70 -19.66 -11.63
C LYS A 147 -11.98 -20.46 -11.82
N GLU A 148 -12.09 -21.13 -12.96
CA GLU A 148 -13.17 -22.07 -13.24
C GLU A 148 -12.68 -23.50 -12.97
N THR A 149 -13.44 -24.27 -12.21
CA THR A 149 -13.16 -25.69 -11.93
C THR A 149 -14.38 -26.51 -12.33
N LYS A 150 -14.13 -27.58 -13.08
CA LYS A 150 -15.17 -28.50 -13.52
C LYS A 150 -14.78 -29.91 -13.10
N GLU A 151 -15.58 -30.52 -12.24
CA GLU A 151 -15.39 -31.92 -11.86
C GLU A 151 -15.67 -32.83 -13.06
N TYR A 152 -14.96 -33.96 -13.10
CA TYR A 152 -15.14 -34.96 -14.16
C TYR A 152 -16.58 -35.49 -14.11
N ASN A 153 -17.29 -35.42 -15.23
CA ASN A 153 -18.72 -35.72 -15.40
C ASN A 153 -19.74 -34.73 -14.78
N SER A 154 -19.32 -33.59 -14.26
CA SER A 154 -20.28 -32.55 -13.82
C SER A 154 -20.68 -31.62 -14.97
N ALA A 155 -21.97 -31.26 -15.03
CA ALA A 155 -22.47 -30.19 -15.90
C ALA A 155 -22.27 -28.79 -15.28
N ILE A 156 -21.95 -28.72 -13.98
CA ILE A 156 -21.77 -27.49 -13.22
C ILE A 156 -20.30 -27.07 -13.29
N THR A 157 -20.07 -25.78 -13.57
CA THR A 157 -18.75 -25.16 -13.51
C THR A 157 -18.71 -24.26 -12.29
N GLU A 158 -17.80 -24.53 -11.36
CA GLU A 158 -17.60 -23.69 -10.18
C GLU A 158 -16.65 -22.55 -10.51
N LYS A 159 -17.04 -21.32 -10.16
CA LYS A 159 -16.21 -20.14 -10.32
C LYS A 159 -15.77 -19.64 -8.95
N THR A 160 -14.49 -19.34 -8.80
CA THR A 160 -13.93 -18.82 -7.54
C THR A 160 -12.96 -17.68 -7.80
N TYR A 161 -13.07 -16.60 -7.02
CA TYR A 161 -12.05 -15.57 -6.98
C TYR A 161 -10.76 -16.09 -6.34
N VAL A 162 -9.67 -16.01 -7.08
CA VAL A 162 -8.32 -16.36 -6.62
C VAL A 162 -7.45 -15.12 -6.67
N THR A 163 -6.97 -14.69 -5.51
CA THR A 163 -6.04 -13.58 -5.36
C THR A 163 -4.60 -14.08 -5.43
N LYS A 164 -3.76 -13.39 -6.20
CA LYS A 164 -2.33 -13.64 -6.31
C LYS A 164 -1.54 -12.33 -6.20
N PRO A 165 -0.57 -12.25 -5.27
CA PRO A 165 0.28 -11.08 -5.17
C PRO A 165 1.33 -11.05 -6.27
N THR A 166 1.62 -9.86 -6.78
CA THR A 166 2.80 -9.55 -7.58
C THR A 166 3.64 -8.55 -6.80
N TYR A 167 4.95 -8.80 -6.71
CA TYR A 167 5.87 -7.95 -5.97
C TYR A 167 6.67 -7.09 -6.93
N TYR A 168 7.06 -5.90 -6.46
CA TYR A 168 7.87 -4.96 -7.21
C TYR A 168 8.94 -4.35 -6.30
N LEU A 169 10.06 -3.97 -6.91
CA LEU A 169 11.05 -3.10 -6.27
C LEU A 169 10.95 -1.71 -6.88
N PHE A 170 10.88 -0.70 -6.04
CA PHE A 170 10.99 0.69 -6.45
C PHE A 170 12.29 1.28 -5.94
N LYS A 171 13.18 1.63 -6.86
CA LYS A 171 14.56 2.05 -6.56
C LYS A 171 14.68 3.58 -6.48
N LYS A 172 15.78 4.05 -5.91
CA LYS A 172 16.10 5.47 -5.73
C LYS A 172 16.11 6.31 -7.02
N ASP A 173 16.29 5.68 -8.18
CA ASP A 173 16.27 6.31 -9.50
C ASP A 173 14.84 6.40 -10.09
N ASN A 174 13.83 6.14 -9.26
CA ASN A 174 12.41 6.06 -9.64
C ASN A 174 12.09 4.94 -10.63
N THR A 175 12.97 3.94 -10.79
CA THR A 175 12.65 2.75 -11.57
C THR A 175 11.83 1.78 -10.74
N ILE A 176 10.83 1.17 -11.39
CA ILE A 176 10.06 0.07 -10.83
C ILE A 176 10.32 -1.19 -11.65
N ILE A 177 10.60 -2.28 -10.96
CA ILE A 177 10.81 -3.60 -11.58
C ILE A 177 9.93 -4.64 -10.91
N GLN A 178 9.30 -5.50 -11.70
CA GLN A 178 8.60 -6.66 -11.16
C GLN A 178 9.61 -7.66 -10.60
N LEU A 179 9.34 -8.14 -9.38
CA LEU A 179 10.22 -9.03 -8.65
C LEU A 179 9.65 -10.46 -8.63
N SER A 180 10.37 -11.37 -9.25
CA SER A 180 10.14 -12.81 -9.09
C SER A 180 10.72 -13.29 -7.75
N LEU A 181 9.95 -14.08 -6.99
CA LEU A 181 10.33 -14.56 -5.65
C LEU A 181 11.29 -15.76 -5.66
N ASN A 182 12.23 -15.81 -6.62
CA ASN A 182 13.29 -16.79 -6.63
C ASN A 182 14.64 -16.12 -6.34
N LYS A 183 15.56 -16.88 -5.74
CA LYS A 183 16.84 -16.34 -5.26
C LYS A 183 17.65 -15.66 -6.37
N LYS A 184 17.68 -16.25 -7.57
CA LYS A 184 18.44 -15.72 -8.71
C LYS A 184 17.94 -14.32 -9.11
N ASP A 185 16.64 -14.17 -9.27
CA ASP A 185 16.03 -12.91 -9.72
C ASP A 185 16.08 -11.83 -8.62
N ILE A 186 16.00 -12.23 -7.35
CA ILE A 186 16.20 -11.30 -6.23
C ILE A 186 17.63 -10.77 -6.21
N LEU A 187 18.65 -11.64 -6.32
CA LEU A 187 20.05 -11.23 -6.33
C LEU A 187 20.41 -10.38 -7.56
N SER A 188 19.82 -10.65 -8.72
CA SER A 188 20.04 -9.81 -9.91
C SER A 188 19.35 -8.45 -9.81
N SER A 189 18.27 -8.36 -9.03
CA SER A 189 17.53 -7.12 -8.83
C SER A 189 18.14 -6.23 -7.74
N LEU A 190 18.81 -6.83 -6.75
CA LEU A 190 19.54 -6.18 -5.65
C LEU A 190 21.04 -6.11 -5.98
N THR A 191 21.41 -5.17 -6.84
CA THR A 191 22.75 -5.07 -7.43
C THR A 191 23.83 -4.55 -6.48
N ASP A 192 23.44 -3.85 -5.42
CA ASP A 192 24.38 -3.37 -4.41
C ASP A 192 24.58 -4.49 -3.37
N HIS A 193 25.80 -4.70 -2.87
CA HIS A 193 26.06 -5.66 -1.78
C HIS A 193 25.53 -7.08 -2.00
N THR A 194 25.53 -7.57 -3.25
CA THR A 194 24.92 -8.87 -3.61
C THR A 194 25.50 -10.06 -2.83
N LYS A 195 26.79 -10.02 -2.47
CA LYS A 195 27.44 -11.09 -1.69
C LYS A 195 26.90 -11.13 -0.26
N GLU A 196 26.75 -9.97 0.35
CA GLU A 196 26.22 -9.79 1.71
C GLU A 196 24.74 -10.21 1.78
N VAL A 197 23.96 -9.82 0.77
CA VAL A 197 22.56 -10.24 0.60
C VAL A 197 22.47 -11.77 0.47
N GLU A 198 23.32 -12.38 -0.35
CA GLU A 198 23.34 -13.83 -0.52
C GLU A 198 23.71 -14.56 0.79
N SER A 199 24.73 -14.09 1.49
CA SER A 199 25.12 -14.64 2.80
C SER A 199 23.96 -14.55 3.79
N TYR A 200 23.29 -13.40 3.89
CA TYR A 200 22.16 -13.20 4.79
C TYR A 200 21.00 -14.17 4.50
N ILE A 201 20.68 -14.40 3.22
CA ILE A 201 19.65 -15.39 2.82
C ILE A 201 20.02 -16.80 3.30
N ASN A 202 21.28 -17.21 3.12
CA ASN A 202 21.74 -18.55 3.43
C ASN A 202 21.83 -18.78 4.95
N GLU A 203 22.43 -17.85 5.69
CA GLU A 203 22.64 -17.93 7.14
C GLU A 203 21.31 -17.95 7.90
N ASN A 204 20.35 -17.13 7.48
CA ASN A 204 19.02 -17.05 8.09
C ASN A 204 18.02 -18.04 7.49
N LYS A 205 18.45 -18.85 6.50
CA LYS A 205 17.62 -19.86 5.80
C LYS A 205 16.29 -19.31 5.31
N LEU A 206 16.32 -18.10 4.75
CA LEU A 206 15.11 -17.37 4.35
C LEU A 206 14.37 -18.11 3.23
N ASN A 207 13.06 -18.27 3.40
CA ASN A 207 12.21 -18.72 2.31
C ASN A 207 11.64 -17.50 1.58
N LEU A 208 12.28 -17.10 0.48
CA LEU A 208 11.93 -15.88 -0.28
C LEU A 208 10.53 -15.89 -0.89
N LYS A 209 9.83 -17.03 -0.88
CA LYS A 209 8.41 -17.13 -1.26
C LYS A 209 7.45 -16.72 -0.13
N LYS A 210 7.94 -16.60 1.10
CA LYS A 210 7.18 -16.08 2.25
C LYS A 210 7.40 -14.57 2.36
N GLU A 211 6.31 -13.82 2.41
CA GLU A 211 6.35 -12.35 2.52
C GLU A 211 7.19 -11.91 3.72
N ASP A 212 7.03 -12.52 4.90
CA ASP A 212 7.79 -12.17 6.11
C ASP A 212 9.31 -12.33 5.95
N ASP A 213 9.77 -13.39 5.29
CA ASP A 213 11.19 -13.61 5.07
C ASP A 213 11.75 -12.67 3.99
N LEU A 214 10.95 -12.35 2.97
CA LEU A 214 11.28 -11.32 1.98
C LEU A 214 11.38 -9.94 2.64
N MET A 215 10.47 -9.61 3.55
CA MET A 215 10.51 -8.36 4.34
C MET A 215 11.77 -8.25 5.18
N LYS A 216 12.21 -9.33 5.83
CA LYS A 216 13.47 -9.36 6.60
C LYS A 216 14.66 -9.06 5.69
N LEU A 217 14.74 -9.73 4.54
CA LEU A 217 15.79 -9.49 3.56
C LEU A 217 15.83 -8.03 3.09
N MET A 218 14.66 -7.49 2.71
CA MET A 218 14.56 -6.11 2.21
C MET A 218 14.84 -5.07 3.30
N SER A 219 14.53 -5.38 4.57
CA SER A 219 14.90 -4.52 5.70
C SER A 219 16.42 -4.51 5.90
N TYR A 220 17.06 -5.68 5.85
CA TYR A 220 18.52 -5.81 5.91
C TYR A 220 19.21 -5.07 4.76
N TYR A 221 18.69 -5.20 3.53
CA TYR A 221 19.23 -4.51 2.35
C TYR A 221 19.18 -2.98 2.42
N ASN A 222 18.17 -2.43 3.11
CA ASN A 222 18.00 -0.98 3.26
C ASN A 222 18.71 -0.41 4.51
N SER A 223 19.40 -1.25 5.29
CA SER A 223 20.08 -0.84 6.53
C SER A 223 21.51 -0.34 6.29
#